data_AF-A0A2P4TDY6-F1
#
_entry.id   AF-A0A2P4TDY6-F1
#
_cell.length_a   1.000
_cell.length_b   1.000
_cell.length_c   1.000
_cell.angle_alpha   90.00
_cell.angle_beta   90.00
_cell.angle_gamma   90.00
#
_symmetry.space_group_name_H-M   'P 1'
#
loop_
_entity.id
_entity.type
_entity.pdbx_description
1 polymer ?
#
loop_
_entity_poly.entity_id
_entity_poly.type
_entity_poly.pdbx_seq_one_letter_code
_entity_poly.pdbx_strand_id
1 'polypeptide(L)'
;MCMVAQVLWHLDIFRRSFRQISTHKCMGDSCIFCALKGIFNQFQCSSEKVLPSDALRTALAKTFQDEQRFQLGIMDDAAECFENLLMRIHFHIADETKEDICTAPHCVSHQKFAMTLFEQ
;
A
#
# COMPACT_ATOMS: atom_id res chain seq x y z
N MET A 1 0.74 1.14 12.78
CA MET A 1 1.48 1.24 11.49
C MET A 1 2.25 0.00 11.08
N CYS A 2 3.26 -0.44 11.83
CA CYS A 2 4.20 -1.48 11.36
C CYS A 2 3.52 -2.83 11.05
N MET A 3 2.44 -3.13 11.78
CA MET A 3 1.65 -4.35 11.62
C MET A 3 1.01 -4.48 10.22
N VAL A 4 0.57 -3.37 9.62
CA VAL A 4 -0.17 -3.40 8.34
C VAL A 4 0.75 -3.81 7.18
N ALA A 5 1.95 -3.26 7.12
CA ALA A 5 2.95 -3.65 6.12
C ALA A 5 3.36 -5.12 6.26
N GLN A 6 3.47 -5.59 7.51
CA GLN A 6 3.78 -6.98 7.83
C GLN A 6 2.65 -7.91 7.40
N VAL A 7 1.39 -7.57 7.71
CA VAL A 7 0.21 -8.31 7.27
C VAL A 7 0.14 -8.41 5.74
N LEU A 8 0.36 -7.29 5.03
CA LEU A 8 0.36 -7.27 3.56
C LEU A 8 1.43 -8.16 2.94
N TRP A 9 2.61 -8.22 3.55
CA TRP A 9 3.65 -9.14 3.11
C TRP A 9 3.27 -10.60 3.32
N HIS A 10 2.62 -10.92 4.44
CA HIS A 10 2.13 -12.27 4.74
C HIS A 10 0.94 -12.69 3.86
N LEU A 11 0.26 -11.74 3.21
CA LEU A 11 -0.72 -12.03 2.18
C LEU A 11 -0.02 -12.43 0.89
N ASP A 12 0.27 -13.72 0.75
CA ASP A 12 0.95 -14.31 -0.42
C ASP A 12 0.34 -13.88 -1.76
N ILE A 13 -0.98 -13.77 -1.79
CA ILE A 13 -1.76 -13.33 -2.95
C ILE A 13 -1.41 -11.88 -3.32
N PHE A 14 -1.38 -10.99 -2.34
CA PHE A 14 -1.01 -9.58 -2.55
C PHE A 14 0.44 -9.50 -3.03
N ARG A 15 1.37 -10.17 -2.34
CA ARG A 15 2.80 -10.16 -2.71
C ARG A 15 3.03 -10.61 -4.15
N ARG A 16 2.39 -11.70 -4.58
CA ARG A 16 2.54 -12.24 -5.95
C ARG A 16 1.97 -11.28 -6.99
N SER A 17 0.75 -10.79 -6.79
CA SER A 17 0.12 -9.86 -7.73
C SER A 17 0.86 -8.51 -7.77
N PHE A 18 1.27 -7.97 -6.63
CA PHE A 18 2.03 -6.72 -6.53
C PHE A 18 3.38 -6.81 -7.26
N ARG A 19 4.04 -7.97 -7.20
CA ARG A 19 5.30 -8.21 -7.93
C ARG A 19 5.12 -8.20 -9.45
N GLN A 20 3.96 -8.62 -9.96
CA GLN A 20 3.66 -8.59 -11.40
C GLN A 20 3.40 -7.18 -11.92
N ILE A 21 3.10 -6.22 -11.04
CA ILE A 21 2.89 -4.82 -11.42
C ILE A 21 4.24 -4.13 -11.64
N SER A 22 4.54 -3.82 -12.89
CA SER A 22 5.71 -3.03 -13.31
C SER A 22 5.38 -1.55 -13.49
N THR A 23 4.14 -1.23 -13.84
CA THR A 23 3.68 0.13 -14.16
C THR A 23 2.95 0.77 -12.98
N HIS A 24 3.35 1.99 -12.63
CA HIS A 24 2.64 2.81 -11.65
C HIS A 24 3.00 4.29 -11.87
N LYS A 25 2.13 5.19 -11.40
CA LYS A 25 2.35 6.63 -11.32
C LYS A 25 3.21 6.94 -10.10
N CYS A 26 4.51 7.05 -10.34
CA CYS A 26 5.48 7.34 -9.29
C CYS A 26 5.34 8.80 -8.83
N MET A 27 5.32 9.01 -7.50
CA MET A 27 5.33 10.34 -6.87
C MET A 27 6.66 10.67 -6.18
N GLY A 28 7.76 10.04 -6.62
CA GLY A 28 9.08 10.25 -6.01
C GLY A 28 9.15 9.73 -4.58
N ASP A 29 9.65 10.56 -3.65
CA ASP A 29 9.89 10.18 -2.25
C ASP A 29 8.61 9.94 -1.43
N SER A 30 7.45 10.38 -1.91
CA SER A 30 6.15 10.09 -1.29
C SER A 30 5.46 8.87 -1.92
N CYS A 31 6.08 8.20 -2.89
CA CYS A 31 5.47 7.06 -3.57
C CYS A 31 5.43 5.82 -2.68
N ILE A 32 4.25 5.53 -2.12
CA ILE A 32 3.99 4.36 -1.28
C ILE A 32 4.23 3.06 -2.06
N PHE A 33 3.90 3.03 -3.36
CA PHE A 33 4.14 1.87 -4.22
C PHE A 33 5.65 1.55 -4.32
N CYS A 34 6.49 2.56 -4.57
CA CYS A 34 7.94 2.40 -4.63
C CYS A 34 8.51 1.92 -3.29
N ALA A 35 8.07 2.54 -2.18
CA ALA A 35 8.52 2.17 -0.85
C ALA A 35 8.19 0.70 -0.54
N LEU A 36 6.94 0.27 -0.78
CA LEU A 36 6.53 -1.13 -0.60
C LEU A 36 7.33 -2.07 -1.49
N LYS A 37 7.48 -1.76 -2.78
CA LYS A 37 8.21 -2.60 -3.73
C LYS A 37 9.68 -2.75 -3.34
N GLY A 38 10.31 -1.66 -2.89
CA GLY A 38 11.69 -1.66 -2.39
C GLY A 38 11.83 -2.54 -1.15
N ILE A 39 10.96 -2.34 -0.15
CA ILE A 39 10.98 -3.14 1.08
C ILE A 39 10.74 -4.62 0.77
N PHE A 40 9.75 -4.94 -0.06
CA PHE A 40 9.43 -6.31 -0.46
C PHE A 40 10.59 -6.99 -1.18
N ASN A 41 11.25 -6.28 -2.08
CA ASN A 41 12.41 -6.80 -2.80
C ASN A 41 13.61 -7.02 -1.87
N GLN A 42 13.88 -6.07 -0.96
CA GLN A 42 14.96 -6.16 0.00
C GLN A 42 14.71 -7.27 1.03
N PHE A 43 13.47 -7.37 1.52
CA PHE A 43 13.05 -8.36 2.50
C PHE A 43 12.99 -9.78 1.92
N GLN A 44 12.68 -9.94 0.62
CA GLN A 44 12.72 -11.25 -0.05
C GLN A 44 14.10 -11.91 0.03
N CYS A 45 15.17 -11.11 0.02
CA CYS A 45 16.55 -11.58 0.12
C CYS A 45 17.13 -11.48 1.54
N SER A 46 16.40 -10.89 2.48
CA SER A 46 16.83 -10.71 3.87
C SER A 46 16.49 -11.93 4.72
N SER A 47 17.32 -12.21 5.72
CA SER A 47 17.04 -13.21 6.76
C SER A 47 16.29 -12.61 7.97
N GLU A 48 15.92 -11.33 7.89
CA GLU A 48 15.22 -10.66 8.97
C GLU A 48 13.80 -11.21 9.18
N LYS A 49 13.37 -11.23 10.44
CA LYS A 49 12.03 -11.70 10.84
C LYS A 49 10.98 -10.58 10.80
N VAL A 50 11.41 -9.33 10.66
CA VAL A 50 10.57 -8.14 10.73
C VAL A 50 10.85 -7.26 9.52
N LEU A 51 9.78 -6.84 8.86
CA LEU A 51 9.86 -6.06 7.63
C LEU A 51 10.25 -4.61 7.95
N PRO A 52 11.33 -4.05 7.38
CA PRO A 52 11.77 -2.69 7.68
C PRO A 52 10.74 -1.69 7.16
N SER A 53 10.06 -0.98 8.07
CA SER A 53 8.95 -0.10 7.73
C SER A 53 9.33 1.37 7.58
N ASP A 54 10.60 1.75 7.77
CA ASP A 54 11.03 3.17 7.81
C ASP A 54 10.76 3.93 6.51
N ALA A 55 11.08 3.32 5.36
CA ALA A 55 10.83 3.93 4.06
C ALA A 55 9.33 4.10 3.80
N LEU A 56 8.53 3.09 4.14
CA LEU A 56 7.07 3.13 4.01
C LEU A 56 6.44 4.18 4.92
N ARG A 57 6.91 4.24 6.17
CA ARG A 57 6.45 5.19 7.17
C ARG A 57 6.71 6.62 6.71
N THR A 58 7.88 6.88 6.15
CA THR A 58 8.23 8.19 5.59
C THR A 58 7.34 8.55 4.40
N ALA A 59 7.12 7.60 3.47
CA ALA A 59 6.26 7.82 2.32
C ALA A 59 4.79 8.08 2.72
N LEU A 60 4.29 7.34 3.70
CA LEU A 60 2.96 7.53 4.30
C LEU A 60 2.84 8.90 4.96
N ALA A 61 3.76 9.25 5.85
CA ALA A 61 3.73 10.53 6.55
C ALA A 61 3.78 11.73 5.58
N LYS A 62 4.52 11.62 4.48
CA LYS A 62 4.54 12.64 3.42
C LYS A 62 3.26 12.68 2.59
N THR A 63 2.69 11.51 2.30
CA THR A 63 1.46 11.39 1.49
C THR A 63 0.25 11.93 2.22
N PHE A 64 0.15 11.66 3.51
CA PHE A 64 -0.98 12.05 4.38
C PHE A 64 -0.64 13.26 5.25
N GLN A 65 0.39 14.03 4.89
CA GLN A 65 0.83 15.18 5.66
C GLN A 65 -0.29 16.22 5.82
N ASP A 66 -1.05 16.46 4.74
CA ASP A 66 -2.19 17.38 4.72
C ASP A 66 -3.36 16.92 5.60
N GLU A 67 -3.56 15.61 5.72
CA GLU A 67 -4.61 15.01 6.55
C GLU A 67 -4.20 14.86 8.02
N GLN A 68 -2.94 15.18 8.37
CA GLN A 68 -2.32 14.90 9.67
C GLN A 68 -2.43 13.43 10.11
N ARG A 69 -2.74 12.52 9.20
CA ARG A 69 -2.78 11.08 9.46
C ARG A 69 -1.38 10.51 9.35
N PHE A 70 -1.17 9.37 9.99
CA PHE A 70 0.11 8.68 9.89
C PHE A 70 1.32 9.45 10.48
N GLN A 71 1.09 10.41 11.36
CA GLN A 71 2.15 11.14 12.08
C GLN A 71 2.68 10.34 13.29
N LEU A 72 3.94 10.61 13.67
CA LEU A 72 4.56 10.05 14.88
C LEU A 72 3.74 10.44 16.13
N GLY A 73 3.01 9.48 16.71
CA GLY A 73 2.23 9.66 17.96
C GLY A 73 0.72 9.54 17.81
N ILE A 74 0.20 9.40 16.60
CA ILE A 74 -1.23 9.18 16.34
C ILE A 74 -1.46 7.69 16.05
N MET A 75 -2.39 7.09 16.79
CA MET A 75 -2.73 5.67 16.69
C MET A 75 -3.95 5.52 15.76
N ASP A 76 -3.72 5.58 14.45
CA ASP A 76 -4.76 5.26 13.47
C ASP A 76 -5.13 3.76 13.60
N ASP A 77 -6.42 3.45 13.40
CA ASP A 77 -6.91 2.07 13.41
C ASP A 77 -6.20 1.22 12.35
N ALA A 78 -5.93 -0.05 12.66
CA ALA A 78 -5.23 -0.94 11.74
C ALA A 78 -6.03 -1.17 10.44
N ALA A 79 -7.37 -1.15 10.53
CA ALA A 79 -8.28 -1.28 9.40
C ALA A 79 -8.21 -0.04 8.49
N GLU A 80 -8.37 1.16 9.05
CA GLU A 80 -8.25 2.41 8.29
C GLU A 80 -6.86 2.54 7.65
N CYS A 81 -5.80 2.18 8.38
CA CYS A 81 -4.44 2.19 7.82
C CYS A 81 -4.31 1.24 6.61
N PHE A 82 -4.95 0.08 6.68
CA PHE A 82 -4.93 -0.91 5.60
C PHE A 82 -5.69 -0.42 4.37
N GLU A 83 -6.90 0.13 4.55
CA GLU A 83 -7.69 0.72 3.48
C GLU A 83 -6.98 1.90 2.82
N ASN A 84 -6.48 2.85 3.60
CA ASN A 84 -5.70 3.98 3.10
C ASN A 84 -4.49 3.53 2.28
N LEU A 85 -3.79 2.49 2.72
CA LEU A 85 -2.65 1.98 1.97
C LEU A 85 -3.08 1.37 0.63
N LEU A 86 -4.10 0.51 0.64
CA LEU A 86 -4.63 -0.10 -0.58
C LEU A 86 -5.19 0.96 -1.54
N MET A 87 -5.77 2.03 -1.00
CA MET A 87 -6.27 3.19 -1.74
C MET A 87 -5.16 3.94 -2.45
N ARG A 88 -4.06 4.21 -1.73
CA ARG A 88 -2.88 4.83 -2.33
C ARG A 88 -2.24 3.93 -3.38
N ILE A 89 -2.18 2.62 -3.15
CA ILE A 89 -1.69 1.66 -4.15
C ILE A 89 -2.59 1.69 -5.40
N HIS A 90 -3.91 1.67 -5.23
CA HIS A 90 -4.89 1.80 -6.31
C HIS A 90 -4.66 3.08 -7.12
N PHE A 91 -4.55 4.22 -6.46
CA PHE A 91 -4.26 5.50 -7.10
C PHE A 91 -2.98 5.45 -7.96
N HIS A 92 -1.91 4.82 -7.43
CA HIS A 92 -0.65 4.69 -8.17
C HIS A 92 -0.76 3.74 -9.38
N ILE A 93 -1.56 2.69 -9.35
CA ILE A 93 -1.59 1.67 -10.43
C ILE A 93 -2.75 1.86 -11.42
N ALA A 94 -3.84 2.51 -11.00
CA ALA A 94 -5.04 2.72 -11.80
C ALA A 94 -5.14 4.13 -12.40
N ASP A 95 -4.06 4.92 -12.33
CA ASP A 95 -3.95 6.27 -12.91
C ASP A 95 -5.17 7.16 -12.59
N GLU A 96 -5.50 7.26 -11.30
CA GLU A 96 -6.61 8.09 -10.80
C GLU A 96 -8.02 7.64 -11.23
N THR A 97 -8.17 6.43 -11.77
CA THR A 97 -9.50 5.85 -12.00
C THR A 97 -10.25 5.79 -10.67
N LYS A 98 -11.47 6.33 -10.63
CA LYS A 98 -12.32 6.28 -9.43
C LYS A 98 -12.49 4.82 -8.96
N GLU A 99 -12.47 4.63 -7.65
CA GLU A 99 -12.55 3.32 -6.99
C GLU A 99 -13.75 2.53 -7.51
N ASP A 100 -14.93 3.16 -7.51
CA ASP A 100 -16.22 2.53 -7.87
C ASP A 100 -16.29 1.95 -9.29
N ILE A 101 -15.39 2.38 -10.18
CA ILE A 101 -15.39 1.97 -11.60
C ILE A 101 -14.08 1.28 -12.01
N CYS A 102 -13.17 1.04 -11.05
CA CYS A 102 -11.91 0.40 -11.37
C CYS A 102 -12.11 -1.09 -11.68
N THR A 103 -12.03 -1.41 -12.96
CA THR A 103 -12.04 -2.80 -13.46
C THR A 103 -10.66 -3.26 -13.91
N ALA A 104 -9.60 -2.50 -13.56
CA ALA A 104 -8.25 -2.75 -14.01
C ALA A 104 -7.77 -4.14 -13.52
N PRO A 105 -7.37 -5.05 -14.43
CA PRO A 105 -6.99 -6.42 -14.06
C PRO A 105 -5.72 -6.47 -13.20
N HIS A 106 -4.89 -5.42 -13.26
CA HIS A 106 -3.71 -5.25 -12.44
C HIS A 106 -3.98 -4.54 -11.11
N CYS A 107 -5.21 -4.08 -10.84
CA CYS A 107 -5.55 -3.43 -9.58
C CYS A 107 -5.73 -4.47 -8.46
N VAL A 108 -4.68 -4.68 -7.68
CA VAL A 108 -4.68 -5.61 -6.53
C VAL A 108 -5.73 -5.26 -5.48
N SER A 109 -6.00 -3.97 -5.27
CA SER A 109 -6.99 -3.48 -4.31
C SER A 109 -8.40 -4.01 -4.64
N HIS A 110 -8.79 -3.97 -5.91
CA HIS A 110 -10.09 -4.48 -6.35
C HIS A 110 -10.09 -5.99 -6.60
N GLN A 111 -9.05 -6.52 -7.27
CA GLN A 111 -8.97 -7.94 -7.63
C GLN A 111 -8.88 -8.87 -6.42
N LYS A 112 -8.14 -8.46 -5.37
CA LYS A 112 -7.79 -9.35 -4.25
C LYS A 112 -8.48 -8.99 -2.94
N PHE A 113 -8.85 -7.73 -2.77
CA PHE A 113 -9.55 -7.27 -1.58
C PHE A 113 -10.98 -6.86 -1.83
N ALA A 114 -11.45 -6.91 -3.08
CA ALA A 114 -12.80 -6.50 -3.46
C ALA A 114 -13.18 -5.19 -2.76
N MET A 115 -12.32 -4.18 -2.90
CA MET A 115 -12.54 -2.81 -2.44
C MET A 115 -13.69 -2.13 -3.23
N THR A 116 -14.72 -2.88 -3.58
CA THR A 116 -16.05 -2.38 -3.89
C THR A 116 -16.64 -1.90 -2.58
N LEU A 117 -16.67 -0.57 -2.39
CA LEU A 117 -17.63 0.04 -1.48
C LEU A 117 -19.04 -0.35 -1.94
N PHE A 118 -19.54 -1.45 -1.41
CA PHE A 118 -20.97 -1.70 -1.32
C PHE A 118 -21.26 -1.91 0.16
N GLU A 119 -21.25 -0.81 0.91
CA GLU A 119 -22.13 -0.74 2.08
C GLU A 119 -23.57 -0.66 1.54
N GLN A 120 -24.38 -1.65 1.92
CA GLN A 120 -25.84 -1.65 1.78
C GLN A 120 -26.46 -1.17 3.08
#